data_AF-A0A1X1WC10-F1
#
_entry.id   AF-A0A1X1WC10-F1
#
_cell.length_a   1.000
_cell.length_b   1.000
_cell.length_c   1.000
_cell.angle_alpha   90.00
_cell.angle_beta   90.00
_cell.angle_gamma   90.00
#
_symmetry.space_group_name_H-M   'P 1'
#
loop_
_entity.id
_entity.type
_entity.pdbx_description
1 polymer ?
#
loop_
_entity_poly.entity_id
_entity_poly.type
_entity_poly.pdbx_seq_one_letter_code
_entity_poly.pdbx_strand_id
1 'polypeptide(L)'
;MTLSSGPSGNPDPSDDSSTERTLEDPDGRTVESDTDGRTVESDTDGRTVESDTEDADEKSGKKKRGALKEFAILISIALVLYYVMLTFIARPYLIPSESMEPTLHGCNGCVGDRIMVDKLSYRWGEPEPGDVIVFKGPPNWSIGYKSIRSDNTAIRWVQNALSVVGFVPPDENDLVKRIIATGGQTVQCRVDTGLTVDGKKLNEPYLSPETMMADPAVYPCLGNEFGPVTVPEGRLWVMGDNRTHSADSRTHCTNIPADAQKGLLCTGDPTAGTIPVENVIGKAQFIAWPPGRWGGVLSVNPQS
;
A
#
# COMPACT_ATOMS: atom_id res chain seq x y z
N MET A 1 -38.11 17.66 58.07
CA MET A 1 -39.52 18.11 57.88
C MET A 1 -39.80 18.15 56.40
N THR A 2 -40.83 17.39 55.99
CA THR A 2 -41.66 17.45 54.75
C THR A 2 -40.94 17.34 53.39
N LEU A 3 -40.97 16.19 52.67
CA LEU A 3 -42.04 15.59 51.81
C LEU A 3 -42.37 16.50 50.60
N SER A 4 -42.49 16.07 49.32
CA SER A 4 -43.24 14.94 48.72
C SER A 4 -42.99 14.97 47.18
N SER A 5 -42.58 13.90 46.49
CA SER A 5 -43.36 12.89 45.72
C SER A 5 -43.82 13.24 44.27
N GLY A 6 -43.18 12.61 43.27
CA GLY A 6 -43.69 11.98 42.00
C GLY A 6 -44.51 12.78 40.95
N PRO A 7 -44.89 12.19 39.78
CA PRO A 7 -44.57 10.85 39.27
C PRO A 7 -44.26 10.72 37.74
N SER A 8 -43.82 9.50 37.37
CA SER A 8 -43.93 8.66 36.15
C SER A 8 -44.53 9.14 34.81
N GLY A 9 -44.00 8.60 33.70
CA GLY A 9 -44.81 8.21 32.52
C GLY A 9 -44.01 7.94 31.23
N ASN A 10 -43.79 6.68 30.86
CA ASN A 10 -43.50 6.24 29.48
C ASN A 10 -44.81 6.16 28.68
N PRO A 11 -44.76 6.35 27.35
CA PRO A 11 -45.61 5.58 26.45
C PRO A 11 -44.85 4.84 25.34
N ASP A 12 -45.40 3.68 25.03
CA ASP A 12 -45.12 2.70 23.95
C ASP A 12 -45.49 3.27 22.55
N PRO A 13 -45.09 2.62 21.44
CA PRO A 13 -45.21 3.14 20.09
C PRO A 13 -46.61 2.94 19.48
N SER A 14 -46.85 3.78 18.48
CA SER A 14 -48.04 3.98 17.66
C SER A 14 -48.57 2.74 16.93
N ASP A 15 -49.90 2.65 16.90
CA ASP A 15 -50.71 1.77 16.05
C ASP A 15 -51.55 2.62 15.07
N ASP A 16 -51.65 2.10 13.85
CA ASP A 16 -52.76 2.11 12.88
C ASP A 16 -53.16 3.30 11.95
N SER A 17 -53.42 2.87 10.71
CA SER A 17 -54.44 3.28 9.75
C SER A 17 -54.22 4.44 8.74
N SER A 18 -54.06 4.02 7.48
CA SER A 18 -54.81 4.39 6.27
C SER A 18 -55.23 5.85 5.99
N THR A 19 -54.80 6.37 4.84
CA THR A 19 -55.68 7.13 3.95
C THR A 19 -55.27 6.92 2.48
N GLU A 20 -56.19 6.36 1.70
CA GLU A 20 -56.17 6.28 0.24
C GLU A 20 -56.19 7.67 -0.42
N ARG A 21 -55.53 7.80 -1.59
CA ARG A 21 -56.11 8.58 -2.69
C ARG A 21 -55.71 7.99 -4.05
N THR A 22 -56.77 7.66 -4.77
CA THR A 22 -56.99 7.07 -6.09
C THR A 22 -56.28 7.78 -7.24
N LEU A 23 -55.91 7.04 -8.29
CA LEU A 23 -56.21 7.36 -9.70
C LEU A 23 -56.04 6.09 -10.55
N GLU A 24 -57.10 5.78 -11.29
CA GLU A 24 -57.33 4.62 -12.14
C GLU A 24 -56.49 4.64 -13.44
N ASP A 25 -56.13 3.46 -13.95
CA ASP A 25 -55.74 3.25 -15.35
C ASP A 25 -56.52 2.02 -15.88
N PRO A 26 -57.29 2.13 -16.99
CA PRO A 26 -58.24 1.12 -17.41
C PRO A 26 -57.66 0.25 -18.53
N ASP A 27 -57.20 -0.95 -18.20
CA ASP A 27 -57.28 -2.06 -19.15
C ASP A 27 -57.18 -3.38 -18.39
N GLY A 28 -58.32 -3.79 -17.85
CA GLY A 28 -58.51 -5.13 -17.32
C GLY A 28 -58.59 -6.13 -18.46
N ARG A 29 -57.68 -7.11 -18.46
CA ARG A 29 -58.02 -8.54 -18.54
C ARG A 29 -56.80 -9.43 -18.35
N THR A 30 -56.99 -10.36 -17.44
CA THR A 30 -56.25 -11.61 -17.29
C THR A 30 -56.84 -12.71 -18.17
N VAL A 31 -56.09 -13.82 -18.26
CA VAL A 31 -56.48 -15.24 -18.33
C VAL A 31 -55.96 -16.01 -19.56
N GLU A 32 -55.47 -17.20 -19.19
CA GLU A 32 -54.75 -18.27 -19.87
C GLU A 32 -55.52 -19.05 -20.97
N SER A 33 -54.72 -19.92 -21.61
CA SER A 33 -54.96 -21.32 -22.01
C SER A 33 -55.56 -21.70 -23.37
N ASP A 34 -54.70 -22.38 -24.14
CA ASP A 34 -54.86 -23.70 -24.79
C ASP A 34 -55.91 -24.00 -25.88
N THR A 35 -55.34 -24.50 -26.99
CA THR A 35 -55.79 -25.58 -27.90
C THR A 35 -56.84 -25.31 -28.98
N ASP A 36 -56.43 -25.43 -30.25
CA ASP A 36 -56.98 -26.32 -31.31
C ASP A 36 -56.04 -26.16 -32.53
N GLY A 37 -55.52 -27.15 -33.26
CA GLY A 37 -56.11 -28.41 -33.70
C GLY A 37 -55.87 -28.58 -35.22
N ARG A 38 -55.18 -29.67 -35.60
CA ARG A 38 -55.21 -30.37 -36.91
C ARG A 38 -54.52 -29.70 -38.13
N THR A 39 -53.79 -30.39 -39.01
CA THR A 39 -53.99 -31.75 -39.58
C THR A 39 -52.69 -32.49 -39.90
N VAL A 40 -52.76 -33.83 -39.82
CA VAL A 40 -51.81 -34.78 -40.39
C VAL A 40 -52.34 -35.20 -41.76
N GLU A 41 -51.52 -35.10 -42.80
CA GLU A 41 -51.69 -35.86 -44.05
C GLU A 41 -50.37 -36.54 -44.39
N SER A 42 -50.43 -37.86 -44.42
CA SER A 42 -49.46 -38.76 -45.04
C SER A 42 -49.96 -39.08 -46.44
N ASP A 43 -49.12 -38.95 -47.46
CA ASP A 43 -49.29 -39.73 -48.69
C ASP A 43 -47.94 -40.07 -49.33
N THR A 44 -47.96 -41.24 -49.95
CA THR A 44 -46.84 -42.08 -50.36
C THR A 44 -46.63 -41.95 -51.86
N ASP A 45 -45.40 -41.75 -52.35
CA ASP A 45 -44.90 -42.47 -53.54
C ASP A 45 -43.37 -42.32 -53.68
N GLY A 46 -42.71 -43.42 -54.06
CA GLY A 46 -41.27 -43.59 -53.95
C GLY A 46 -40.46 -43.09 -55.14
N ARG A 47 -39.17 -42.86 -54.88
CA ARG A 47 -38.08 -43.39 -55.71
C ARG A 47 -36.75 -43.30 -54.97
N THR A 48 -36.06 -44.42 -54.89
CA THR A 48 -34.69 -44.55 -54.42
C THR A 48 -33.74 -43.74 -55.32
N VAL A 49 -32.95 -42.86 -54.69
CA VAL A 49 -31.63 -42.46 -55.17
C VAL A 49 -30.71 -42.46 -53.96
N GLU A 50 -29.97 -43.55 -53.77
CA GLU A 50 -28.72 -43.51 -53.02
C GLU A 50 -27.74 -42.66 -53.82
N SER A 51 -27.28 -41.56 -53.23
CA SER A 51 -25.98 -40.98 -53.59
C SER A 51 -25.42 -40.29 -52.35
N ASP A 52 -24.38 -40.92 -51.82
CA ASP A 52 -23.36 -40.43 -50.89
C ASP A 52 -23.36 -38.92 -50.63
N THR A 53 -23.42 -38.55 -49.35
CA THR A 53 -22.45 -37.61 -48.75
C THR A 53 -22.66 -37.60 -47.24
N GLU A 54 -22.00 -38.53 -46.57
CA GLU A 54 -21.47 -38.30 -45.23
C GLU A 54 -20.46 -37.13 -45.25
N ASP A 55 -20.25 -36.53 -44.08
CA ASP A 55 -19.23 -35.52 -43.74
C ASP A 55 -19.51 -34.06 -44.08
N ALA A 56 -20.44 -33.48 -43.33
CA ALA A 56 -20.44 -32.04 -43.02
C ALA A 56 -20.56 -31.77 -41.51
N ASP A 57 -19.81 -32.50 -40.67
CA ASP A 57 -19.71 -32.15 -39.25
C ASP A 57 -18.27 -32.25 -38.71
N GLU A 58 -17.31 -31.57 -39.35
CA GLU A 58 -15.96 -31.51 -38.77
C GLU A 58 -15.12 -30.27 -39.14
N LYS A 59 -15.69 -29.06 -39.20
CA LYS A 59 -14.88 -27.83 -39.41
C LYS A 59 -15.20 -26.64 -38.50
N SER A 60 -15.90 -26.86 -37.38
CA SER A 60 -16.15 -25.80 -36.39
C SER A 60 -15.04 -25.66 -35.32
N GLY A 61 -14.28 -26.74 -35.03
CA GLY A 61 -13.30 -26.76 -33.94
C GLY A 61 -11.95 -26.08 -34.20
N LYS A 62 -11.53 -25.92 -35.46
CA LYS A 62 -10.19 -25.41 -35.81
C LYS A 62 -10.08 -23.88 -35.72
N LYS A 63 -11.13 -23.12 -36.05
CA LYS A 63 -11.12 -21.64 -35.96
C LYS A 63 -11.09 -21.14 -34.51
N LYS A 64 -11.79 -21.83 -33.58
CA LYS A 64 -11.79 -21.47 -32.15
C LYS A 64 -10.43 -21.70 -31.48
N ARG A 65 -9.67 -22.74 -31.88
CA ARG A 65 -8.32 -23.03 -31.37
C ARG A 65 -7.28 -21.99 -31.80
N GLY A 66 -7.40 -21.44 -33.02
CA GLY A 66 -6.52 -20.37 -33.51
C GLY A 66 -6.70 -19.08 -32.70
N ALA A 67 -7.94 -18.65 -32.52
CA ALA A 67 -8.27 -17.45 -31.73
C ALA A 67 -7.86 -17.60 -30.26
N LEU A 68 -8.08 -18.77 -29.64
CA LEU A 68 -7.65 -19.01 -28.26
C LEU A 68 -6.13 -19.01 -28.11
N LYS A 69 -5.40 -19.53 -29.10
CA LYS A 69 -3.94 -19.55 -29.12
C LYS A 69 -3.37 -18.13 -29.25
N GLU A 70 -3.92 -17.31 -30.15
CA GLU A 70 -3.52 -15.91 -30.31
C GLU A 70 -3.79 -15.10 -29.03
N PHE A 71 -4.97 -15.28 -28.42
CA PHE A 71 -5.31 -14.64 -27.14
C PHE A 71 -4.38 -15.08 -26.01
N ALA A 72 -4.06 -16.37 -25.92
CA ALA A 72 -3.10 -16.90 -24.95
C ALA A 72 -1.69 -16.35 -25.15
N ILE A 73 -1.24 -16.20 -26.40
CA ILE A 73 0.06 -15.57 -26.71
C ILE A 73 0.08 -14.11 -26.27
N LEU A 74 -0.96 -13.33 -26.58
CA LEU A 74 -1.05 -11.93 -26.17
C LEU A 74 -1.06 -11.77 -24.65
N ILE A 75 -1.84 -12.58 -23.93
CA ILE A 75 -1.84 -12.61 -22.47
C ILE A 75 -0.45 -12.98 -21.94
N SER A 76 0.19 -13.99 -22.52
CA SER A 76 1.51 -14.43 -22.08
C SER A 76 2.55 -13.31 -22.25
N ILE A 77 2.54 -12.61 -23.38
CA ILE A 77 3.41 -11.45 -23.62
C ILE A 77 3.10 -10.35 -22.61
N ALA A 78 1.83 -10.02 -22.38
CA ALA A 78 1.43 -9.01 -21.41
C ALA A 78 1.89 -9.35 -19.99
N LEU A 79 1.75 -10.60 -19.55
CA LEU A 79 2.21 -11.07 -18.25
C LEU A 79 3.73 -11.02 -18.13
N VAL A 80 4.47 -11.40 -19.17
CA VAL A 80 5.94 -11.33 -19.19
C VAL A 80 6.40 -9.88 -19.13
N LEU A 81 5.82 -8.99 -19.95
CA LEU A 81 6.14 -7.56 -19.92
C LEU A 81 5.82 -6.94 -18.56
N TYR A 82 4.66 -7.27 -17.98
CA TYR A 82 4.29 -6.84 -16.64
C TYR A 82 5.28 -7.34 -15.59
N TYR A 83 5.66 -8.62 -15.64
CA TYR A 83 6.67 -9.18 -14.72
C TYR A 83 8.03 -8.49 -14.86
N VAL A 84 8.48 -8.23 -16.08
CA VAL A 84 9.72 -7.49 -16.35
C VAL A 84 9.63 -6.06 -15.80
N MET A 85 8.51 -5.37 -16.03
CA MET A 85 8.26 -4.03 -15.50
C MET A 85 8.35 -4.03 -13.96
N LEU A 86 7.68 -4.97 -13.30
CA LEU A 86 7.70 -5.07 -11.84
C LEU A 86 9.08 -5.43 -11.26
N THR A 87 9.81 -6.28 -11.98
CA THR A 87 11.10 -6.77 -11.53
C THR A 87 12.17 -5.71 -11.69
N PHE A 88 12.20 -5.01 -12.83
CA PHE A 88 13.33 -4.14 -13.19
C PHE A 88 13.03 -2.63 -13.14
N ILE A 89 11.78 -2.21 -13.25
CA ILE A 89 11.43 -0.78 -13.40
C ILE A 89 10.80 -0.25 -12.12
N ALA A 90 9.61 -0.74 -11.76
CA ALA A 90 8.87 -0.21 -10.62
C ALA A 90 8.15 -1.31 -9.84
N ARG A 91 8.32 -1.36 -8.52
CA ARG A 91 7.64 -2.33 -7.64
C ARG A 91 6.57 -1.62 -6.79
N PRO A 92 5.33 -2.13 -6.75
CA PRO A 92 4.31 -1.57 -5.87
C PRO A 92 4.55 -2.00 -4.41
N TYR A 93 4.31 -1.09 -3.48
CA TYR A 93 4.37 -1.33 -2.03
C TYR A 93 3.14 -0.75 -1.34
N LEU A 94 2.60 -1.48 -0.35
CA LEU A 94 1.58 -0.97 0.57
C LEU A 94 2.27 -0.36 1.79
N ILE A 95 1.82 0.81 2.24
CA ILE A 95 2.30 1.48 3.45
C ILE A 95 1.42 1.10 4.66
N PRO A 96 1.92 0.30 5.62
CA PRO A 96 1.10 -0.21 6.71
C PRO A 96 1.19 0.62 8.00
N SER A 97 2.00 1.69 8.03
CA SER A 97 2.28 2.47 9.25
C SER A 97 2.34 3.97 9.01
N GLU A 98 2.18 4.73 10.09
CA GLU A 98 2.09 6.19 10.10
C GLU A 98 3.47 6.90 10.12
N SER A 99 4.57 6.13 10.15
CA SER A 99 5.93 6.67 10.36
C SER A 99 6.39 7.69 9.30
N MET A 100 5.74 7.70 8.14
CA MET A 100 6.02 8.61 7.03
C MET A 100 4.92 9.66 6.84
N GLU A 101 3.96 9.78 7.76
CA GLU A 101 2.97 10.86 7.68
C GLU A 101 3.64 12.23 7.87
N PRO A 102 3.15 13.28 7.19
CA PRO A 102 2.02 13.28 6.26
C PRO A 102 2.39 12.86 4.82
N THR A 103 3.67 12.61 4.53
CA THR A 103 4.14 12.29 3.16
C THR A 103 3.51 11.02 2.59
N LEU A 104 3.47 9.95 3.39
CA LEU A 104 2.82 8.69 3.06
C LEU A 104 1.89 8.28 4.19
N HIS A 105 0.61 8.07 3.88
CA HIS A 105 -0.37 7.67 4.89
C HIS A 105 -0.39 6.15 5.02
N GLY A 106 -0.37 5.70 6.27
CA GLY A 106 -0.50 4.30 6.61
C GLY A 106 -0.93 4.17 8.06
N CYS A 107 -1.69 3.13 8.36
CA CYS A 107 -2.09 2.86 9.74
C CYS A 107 -2.42 1.38 9.92
N ASN A 108 -2.42 0.93 11.18
CA ASN A 108 -2.72 -0.45 11.49
C ASN A 108 -4.21 -0.74 11.22
N GLY A 109 -4.50 -1.65 10.29
CA GLY A 109 -5.85 -2.10 9.99
C GLY A 109 -6.65 -1.22 9.01
N CYS A 110 -6.06 -0.16 8.42
CA CYS A 110 -6.70 0.64 7.38
C CYS A 110 -6.09 0.42 5.99
N VAL A 111 -6.72 1.05 4.98
CA VAL A 111 -6.20 1.08 3.61
C VAL A 111 -5.20 2.25 3.49
N GLY A 112 -3.93 1.96 3.73
CA GLY A 112 -2.83 2.90 3.51
C GLY A 112 -2.51 3.12 2.03
N ASP A 113 -1.49 3.95 1.78
CA ASP A 113 -1.02 4.24 0.43
C ASP A 113 -0.46 3.02 -0.27
N ARG A 114 -0.68 2.96 -1.58
CA ARG A 114 0.11 2.12 -2.47
C ARG A 114 1.04 3.00 -3.26
N ILE A 115 2.34 2.82 -3.05
CA ILE A 115 3.37 3.56 -3.75
C ILE A 115 4.01 2.73 -4.85
N MET A 116 4.46 3.40 -5.91
CA MET A 116 5.33 2.82 -6.92
C MET A 116 6.76 3.24 -6.61
N VAL A 117 7.60 2.24 -6.35
CA VAL A 117 9.02 2.42 -6.05
C VAL A 117 9.82 2.25 -7.33
N ASP A 118 10.48 3.33 -7.76
CA ASP A 118 11.37 3.33 -8.91
C ASP A 118 12.73 2.71 -8.55
N LYS A 119 13.09 1.67 -9.31
CA LYS A 119 14.37 0.97 -9.19
C LYS A 119 15.43 1.51 -10.15
N LEU A 120 15.05 2.34 -11.12
CA LEU A 120 15.94 2.85 -12.15
C LEU A 120 16.80 4.01 -11.65
N SER A 121 16.25 4.88 -10.79
CA SER A 121 16.98 6.02 -10.22
C SER A 121 18.34 5.62 -9.65
N TYR A 122 18.40 4.54 -8.86
CA TYR A 122 19.65 4.10 -8.22
C TYR A 122 20.47 3.08 -9.01
N ARG A 123 20.13 2.84 -10.29
CA ARG A 123 21.02 2.11 -11.21
C ARG A 123 22.07 3.02 -11.83
N TRP A 124 21.76 4.31 -11.94
CA TRP A 124 22.60 5.30 -12.61
C TRP A 124 22.87 6.54 -11.76
N GLY A 125 22.19 6.68 -10.62
CA GLY A 125 22.42 7.71 -9.62
C GLY A 125 22.65 7.12 -8.24
N GLU A 126 23.03 7.97 -7.30
CA GLU A 126 23.22 7.61 -5.89
C GLU A 126 22.05 8.13 -5.05
N PRO A 127 21.74 7.50 -3.90
CA PRO A 127 20.74 8.04 -2.99
C PRO A 127 21.17 9.38 -2.38
N GLU A 128 20.30 10.37 -2.47
CA GLU A 128 20.60 11.75 -2.04
C GLU A 128 19.77 12.17 -0.81
N PRO A 129 20.27 13.14 -0.01
CA PRO A 129 19.48 13.73 1.07
C PRO A 129 18.13 14.25 0.58
N GLY A 130 17.07 13.89 1.29
CA GLY A 130 15.69 14.23 0.95
C GLY A 130 14.94 13.14 0.18
N ASP A 131 15.62 12.14 -0.37
CA ASP A 131 14.96 11.02 -1.04
C ASP A 131 14.13 10.20 -0.05
N VAL A 132 12.92 9.83 -0.45
CA VAL A 132 12.12 8.82 0.25
C VAL A 132 12.41 7.46 -0.38
N ILE A 133 12.98 6.55 0.39
CA ILE A 133 13.46 5.26 -0.11
C ILE A 133 12.76 4.09 0.56
N VAL A 134 12.60 3.01 -0.20
CA VAL A 134 12.26 1.69 0.33
C VAL A 134 13.53 0.86 0.39
N PHE A 135 13.78 0.21 1.53
CA PHE A 135 15.00 -0.56 1.76
C PHE A 135 14.74 -1.77 2.66
N LYS A 136 15.65 -2.75 2.60
CA LYS A 136 15.65 -3.89 3.50
C LYS A 136 16.30 -3.52 4.83
N GLY A 137 15.56 -3.60 5.92
CA GLY A 137 16.11 -3.34 7.25
C GLY A 137 17.29 -4.28 7.56
N PRO A 138 18.43 -3.77 8.11
CA PRO A 138 19.48 -4.63 8.63
C PRO A 138 18.95 -5.60 9.71
N PRO A 139 19.65 -6.71 10.00
CA PRO A 139 19.15 -7.71 10.95
C PRO A 139 18.72 -7.15 12.31
N ASN A 140 19.47 -6.17 12.86
CA ASN A 140 19.15 -5.52 14.13
C ASN A 140 17.89 -4.61 14.08
N TRP A 141 17.36 -4.32 12.89
CA TRP A 141 16.11 -3.57 12.68
C TRP A 141 14.89 -4.50 12.52
N SER A 142 15.13 -5.81 12.45
CA SER A 142 14.08 -6.84 12.24
C SER A 142 13.71 -7.61 13.51
N ILE A 143 14.26 -7.22 14.66
CA ILE A 143 14.02 -7.90 15.94
C ILE A 143 12.53 -7.77 16.30
N GLY A 144 11.78 -8.85 16.14
CA GLY A 144 10.33 -8.90 16.40
C GLY A 144 9.43 -8.92 15.16
N TYR A 145 9.99 -8.92 13.94
CA TYR A 145 9.19 -9.13 12.73
C TYR A 145 8.54 -10.52 12.79
N LYS A 146 7.21 -10.54 12.75
CA LYS A 146 6.43 -11.76 12.53
C LYS A 146 5.84 -11.67 11.14
N SER A 147 5.96 -12.77 10.39
CA SER A 147 5.30 -12.90 9.10
C SER A 147 3.81 -12.58 9.25
N ILE A 148 3.30 -11.74 8.36
CA ILE A 148 1.86 -11.43 8.27
C ILE A 148 1.11 -12.50 7.46
N ARG A 149 1.80 -13.55 7.01
CA ARG A 149 1.22 -14.60 6.18
C ARG A 149 0.44 -15.60 7.01
N SER A 150 -0.60 -16.14 6.39
CA SER A 150 -1.37 -17.21 6.98
C SER A 150 -0.53 -18.49 7.07
N ASP A 151 -0.71 -19.26 8.13
CA ASP A 151 -0.14 -20.60 8.27
C ASP A 151 -0.75 -21.60 7.26
N ASN A 152 -1.92 -21.28 6.69
CA ASN A 152 -2.54 -22.11 5.66
C ASN A 152 -1.82 -21.96 4.32
N THR A 153 -1.30 -23.06 3.78
CA THR A 153 -0.53 -23.09 2.53
C THR A 153 -1.26 -22.49 1.32
N ALA A 154 -2.57 -22.75 1.18
CA ALA A 154 -3.35 -22.23 0.05
C ALA A 154 -3.56 -20.71 0.18
N ILE A 155 -3.91 -20.24 1.37
CA ILE A 155 -4.06 -18.79 1.63
C ILE A 155 -2.72 -18.08 1.46
N ARG A 156 -1.63 -18.64 1.98
CA ARG A 156 -0.28 -18.10 1.81
C ARG A 156 0.11 -17.98 0.34
N TRP A 157 -0.21 -18.97 -0.49
CA TRP A 157 0.03 -18.90 -1.93
C TRP A 157 -0.74 -17.75 -2.60
N VAL A 158 -2.03 -17.58 -2.26
CA VAL A 158 -2.85 -16.47 -2.77
C VAL A 158 -2.27 -15.12 -2.32
N GLN A 159 -1.93 -14.99 -1.03
CA GLN A 159 -1.30 -13.79 -0.50
C GLN A 159 0.02 -13.50 -1.23
N ASN A 160 0.82 -14.52 -1.57
CA ASN A 160 2.09 -14.36 -2.29
C ASN A 160 1.85 -13.77 -3.67
N ALA A 161 0.90 -14.32 -4.42
CA ALA A 161 0.50 -13.79 -5.72
C ALA A 161 0.00 -12.34 -5.62
N LEU A 162 -0.87 -12.04 -4.63
CA LEU A 162 -1.39 -10.69 -4.41
C LEU A 162 -0.32 -9.67 -3.98
N SER A 163 0.77 -10.12 -3.37
CA SER A 163 1.87 -9.22 -3.00
C SER A 163 2.79 -8.84 -4.16
N VAL A 164 2.89 -9.67 -5.20
CA VAL A 164 3.62 -9.31 -6.43
C VAL A 164 2.98 -8.09 -7.09
N VAL A 165 1.65 -8.03 -7.07
CA VAL A 165 0.86 -6.94 -7.66
C VAL A 165 0.57 -5.78 -6.68
N GLY A 166 1.05 -5.85 -5.44
CA GLY A 166 0.92 -4.78 -4.44
C GLY A 166 -0.44 -4.67 -3.73
N PHE A 167 -1.28 -5.71 -3.79
CA PHE A 167 -2.54 -5.73 -3.03
C PHE A 167 -2.34 -6.11 -1.56
N VAL A 168 -1.35 -6.95 -1.28
CA VAL A 168 -0.96 -7.39 0.07
C VAL A 168 0.51 -7.02 0.29
N PRO A 169 0.91 -6.57 1.50
CA PRO A 169 2.32 -6.28 1.76
C PRO A 169 3.22 -7.52 1.51
N PRO A 170 4.43 -7.34 0.97
CA PRO A 170 5.39 -8.44 0.87
C PRO A 170 5.69 -9.01 2.27
N ASP A 171 5.99 -10.31 2.34
CA ASP A 171 6.45 -10.97 3.57
C ASP A 171 7.95 -10.70 3.78
N GLU A 172 8.31 -9.42 3.75
CA GLU A 172 9.66 -8.90 3.87
C GLU A 172 9.63 -7.73 4.85
N ASN A 173 10.69 -7.52 5.62
CA ASN A 173 10.84 -6.33 6.48
C ASN A 173 11.39 -5.17 5.65
N ASP A 174 10.65 -4.81 4.59
CA ASP A 174 10.94 -3.66 3.75
C ASP A 174 10.38 -2.41 4.45
N LEU A 175 11.24 -1.42 4.67
CA LEU A 175 10.92 -0.18 5.37
C LEU A 175 10.96 0.99 4.41
N VAL A 176 10.14 2.01 4.67
CA VAL A 176 10.18 3.30 3.95
C VAL A 176 10.58 4.41 4.91
N LYS A 177 11.61 5.19 4.55
CA LYS A 177 12.14 6.32 5.32
C LYS A 177 12.74 7.38 4.38
N ARG A 178 12.97 8.59 4.89
CA ARG A 178 13.67 9.66 4.18
C ARG A 178 15.15 9.66 4.52
N ILE A 179 16.01 9.85 3.51
CA ILE A 179 17.45 10.04 3.70
C ILE A 179 17.71 11.42 4.28
N ILE A 180 18.39 11.47 5.41
CA ILE A 180 18.77 12.73 6.07
C ILE A 180 20.25 13.03 5.86
N ALA A 181 21.11 12.00 5.90
CA ALA A 181 22.55 12.15 5.68
C ALA A 181 23.13 10.91 4.97
N THR A 182 24.13 11.14 4.13
CA THR A 182 24.88 10.11 3.38
C THR A 182 26.28 9.91 3.95
N GLY A 183 27.03 8.94 3.41
CA GLY A 183 28.39 8.60 3.84
C GLY A 183 29.31 9.83 3.96
N GLY A 184 30.08 9.88 5.04
CA GLY A 184 31.01 10.96 5.35
C GLY A 184 30.39 12.14 6.10
N GLN A 185 29.06 12.33 6.03
CA GLN A 185 28.37 13.41 6.74
C GLN A 185 28.21 13.10 8.24
N THR A 186 28.15 14.15 9.06
CA THR A 186 27.86 14.04 10.50
C THR A 186 26.48 14.58 10.82
N VAL A 187 25.61 13.73 11.35
CA VAL A 187 24.26 14.11 11.83
C VAL A 187 24.23 14.22 13.35
N GLN A 188 23.57 15.25 13.86
CA GLN A 188 23.32 15.41 15.29
C GLN A 188 22.05 16.19 15.53
N CYS A 189 21.44 16.00 16.70
CA CYS A 189 20.40 16.89 17.18
C CYS A 189 20.69 17.38 18.60
N ARG A 190 20.50 18.68 18.81
CA ARG A 190 20.57 19.34 20.12
C ARG A 190 19.33 20.19 20.36
N VAL A 191 18.98 20.43 21.61
CA VAL A 191 17.82 21.27 21.99
C VAL A 191 17.98 22.72 21.53
N ASP A 192 19.21 23.23 21.49
CA ASP A 192 19.50 24.61 21.10
C ASP A 192 19.61 24.81 19.58
N THR A 193 20.21 23.85 18.85
CA THR A 193 20.41 23.97 17.40
C THR A 193 19.34 23.28 16.56
N GLY A 194 18.64 22.28 17.10
CA GLY A 194 17.83 21.33 16.34
C GLY A 194 18.66 20.32 15.55
N LEU A 195 18.01 19.64 14.62
CA LEU A 195 18.63 18.66 13.73
C LEU A 195 19.58 19.35 12.76
N THR A 196 20.83 18.88 12.72
CA THR A 196 21.87 19.42 11.87
C THR A 196 22.61 18.31 11.13
N VAL A 197 23.09 18.63 9.93
CA VAL A 197 24.05 17.82 9.18
C VAL A 197 25.26 18.70 8.87
N ASP A 198 26.45 18.20 9.19
CA ASP A 198 27.72 18.93 9.06
C ASP A 198 27.69 20.31 9.73
N GLY A 199 27.02 20.38 10.89
CA GLY A 199 26.83 21.59 11.69
C GLY A 199 25.81 22.59 11.14
N LYS A 200 25.18 22.31 9.99
CA LYS A 200 24.13 23.16 9.41
C LYS A 200 22.76 22.66 9.80
N LYS A 201 21.91 23.56 10.32
CA LYS A 201 20.52 23.25 10.66
C LYS A 201 19.74 22.90 9.40
N LEU A 202 18.95 21.83 9.48
CA LEU A 202 18.12 21.39 8.37
C LEU A 202 16.86 22.24 8.22
N ASN A 203 16.40 22.39 6.98
CA ASN A 203 15.11 22.94 6.63
C ASN A 203 14.18 21.80 6.19
N GLU A 204 13.16 21.50 6.99
CA GLU A 204 12.36 20.28 6.84
C GLU A 204 10.87 20.58 6.54
N PRO A 205 10.55 21.12 5.35
CA PRO A 205 9.17 21.55 5.03
C PRO A 205 8.18 20.39 4.89
N TYR A 206 8.66 19.14 4.90
CA TYR A 206 7.84 17.93 4.87
C TYR A 206 7.32 17.51 6.26
N LEU A 207 7.74 18.17 7.34
CA LEU A 207 7.24 17.89 8.68
C LEU A 207 5.94 18.66 8.95
N SER A 208 4.95 17.98 9.56
CA SER A 208 3.71 18.61 10.05
C SER A 208 3.68 18.58 11.59
N PRO A 209 3.61 19.75 12.25
CA PRO A 209 3.39 19.82 13.70
C PRO A 209 2.09 19.13 14.14
N GLU A 210 1.04 19.17 13.32
CA GLU A 210 -0.23 18.50 13.63
C GLU A 210 -0.06 16.98 13.65
N THR A 211 0.57 16.40 12.62
CA THR A 211 0.82 14.95 12.54
C THR A 211 1.69 14.47 13.70
N MET A 212 2.76 15.20 14.02
CA MET A 212 3.70 14.79 15.06
C MET A 212 3.19 15.08 16.47
N MET A 213 2.11 15.86 16.60
CA MET A 213 1.61 16.44 17.85
C MET A 213 2.69 17.20 18.64
N ALA A 214 3.65 17.77 17.93
CA ALA A 214 4.81 18.46 18.48
C ALA A 214 5.36 19.47 17.47
N ASP A 215 5.62 20.70 17.93
CA ASP A 215 6.17 21.76 17.11
C ASP A 215 7.71 21.70 17.12
N PRO A 216 8.40 21.54 15.97
CA PRO A 216 9.85 21.56 15.89
C PRO A 216 10.47 22.90 16.30
N ALA A 217 9.71 24.00 16.35
CA ALA A 217 10.18 25.26 16.91
C ALA A 217 10.29 25.22 18.45
N VAL A 218 9.49 24.37 19.12
CA VAL A 218 9.48 24.20 20.58
C VAL A 218 10.28 22.99 21.03
N TYR A 219 10.24 21.90 20.26
CA TYR A 219 10.96 20.66 20.52
C TYR A 219 11.84 20.29 19.31
N PRO A 220 13.01 20.94 19.13
CA PRO A 220 13.78 20.84 17.89
C PRO A 220 14.26 19.43 17.50
N CYS A 221 14.40 18.53 18.47
CA CYS A 221 14.76 17.14 18.21
C CYS A 221 13.57 16.19 18.04
N LEU A 222 12.35 16.63 18.41
CA LEU A 222 11.13 15.83 18.33
C LEU A 222 11.35 14.43 18.95
N GLY A 223 12.07 14.40 20.08
CA GLY A 223 12.67 13.23 20.71
C GLY A 223 13.88 13.62 21.57
N ASN A 224 14.71 12.64 21.93
CA ASN A 224 15.94 12.86 22.68
C ASN A 224 17.04 13.51 21.81
N GLU A 225 17.97 14.20 22.45
CA GLU A 225 19.22 14.62 21.79
C GLU A 225 20.02 13.38 21.38
N PHE A 226 20.72 13.48 20.24
CA PHE A 226 21.51 12.37 19.74
C PHE A 226 22.74 12.81 18.94
N GLY A 227 23.69 11.88 18.79
CA GLY A 227 24.92 12.09 18.04
C GLY A 227 25.94 12.97 18.78
N PRO A 228 27.03 13.38 18.10
CA PRO A 228 27.23 13.29 16.66
C PRO A 228 27.40 11.86 16.16
N VAL A 229 26.75 11.56 15.04
CA VAL A 229 26.93 10.30 14.30
C VAL A 229 27.56 10.65 12.97
N THR A 230 28.80 10.21 12.74
CA THR A 230 29.40 10.23 11.40
C THR A 230 28.92 9.01 10.65
N VAL A 231 28.20 9.23 9.55
CA VAL A 231 27.65 8.17 8.71
C VAL A 231 28.82 7.48 8.00
N PRO A 232 29.02 6.15 8.18
CA PRO A 232 30.09 5.45 7.49
C PRO A 232 29.90 5.49 5.97
N GLU A 233 31.01 5.41 5.23
CA GLU A 233 30.97 5.32 3.77
C GLU A 233 30.08 4.17 3.28
N GLY A 234 29.35 4.41 2.21
CA GLY A 234 28.39 3.44 1.65
C GLY A 234 27.16 3.19 2.54
N ARG A 235 26.89 4.04 3.53
CA ARG A 235 25.71 3.94 4.41
C ARG A 235 24.91 5.23 4.43
N LEU A 236 23.68 5.11 4.92
CA LEU A 236 22.69 6.18 4.99
C LEU A 236 22.14 6.30 6.42
N TRP A 237 21.92 7.53 6.87
CA TRP A 237 21.11 7.85 8.04
C TRP A 237 19.70 8.25 7.58
N VAL A 238 18.69 7.51 8.03
CA VAL A 238 17.32 7.63 7.54
C VAL A 238 16.35 7.89 8.68
N MET A 239 15.37 8.76 8.46
CA MET A 239 14.37 9.15 9.47
C MET A 239 12.96 9.12 8.86
N GLY A 240 11.97 8.84 9.70
CA GLY A 240 10.57 8.99 9.33
C GLY A 240 10.15 10.46 9.37
N ASP A 241 9.18 10.84 8.54
CA ASP A 241 8.63 12.20 8.55
C ASP A 241 7.71 12.40 9.78
N ASN A 242 7.03 11.36 10.26
CA ASN A 242 6.37 11.40 11.56
C ASN A 242 7.39 11.08 12.66
N ARG A 243 8.16 12.10 13.04
CA ARG A 243 9.35 11.96 13.91
C ARG A 243 9.05 11.33 15.27
N THR A 244 7.86 11.57 15.81
CA THR A 244 7.43 11.08 17.13
C THR A 244 6.93 9.63 17.08
N HIS A 245 6.56 9.11 15.90
CA HIS A 245 6.02 7.75 15.70
C HIS A 245 6.82 6.94 14.68
N SER A 246 8.14 7.15 14.61
CA SER A 246 9.03 6.45 13.69
C SER A 246 10.14 5.72 14.41
N ALA A 247 10.15 4.39 14.28
CA ALA A 247 11.32 3.55 14.56
C ALA A 247 12.27 3.62 13.35
N ASP A 248 13.28 4.47 13.46
CA ASP A 248 14.25 4.77 12.39
C ASP A 248 15.69 4.70 12.91
N SER A 249 16.64 5.33 12.21
CA SER A 249 18.06 5.33 12.59
C SER A 249 18.30 5.68 14.06
N ARG A 250 17.47 6.57 14.64
CA ARG A 250 17.56 7.00 16.05
C ARG A 250 17.22 5.87 17.03
N THR A 251 16.34 4.96 16.64
CA THR A 251 15.90 3.84 17.49
C THR A 251 16.87 2.67 17.47
N HIS A 252 17.55 2.47 16.34
CA HIS A 252 18.43 1.33 16.11
C HIS A 252 19.92 1.61 16.33
N CYS A 253 20.28 2.85 16.67
CA CYS A 253 21.65 3.21 17.02
C CYS A 253 22.08 2.60 18.37
N THR A 254 23.40 2.49 18.57
CA THR A 254 23.95 2.07 19.86
C THR A 254 24.34 3.28 20.70
N ASN A 255 24.40 3.09 22.03
CA ASN A 255 24.67 4.16 22.99
C ASN A 255 25.87 3.82 23.86
N ILE A 256 26.72 4.80 24.14
CA ILE A 256 27.69 4.68 25.23
C ILE A 256 26.91 4.81 26.55
N PRO A 257 27.04 3.88 27.51
CA PRO A 257 26.25 3.90 28.73
C PRO A 257 26.33 5.20 29.52
N ALA A 258 27.50 5.85 29.55
CA ALA A 258 27.70 7.11 30.26
C ALA A 258 26.94 8.30 29.64
N ASP A 259 26.73 8.29 28.33
CA ASP A 259 25.98 9.34 27.63
C ASP A 259 24.47 9.08 27.68
N ALA A 260 24.08 7.81 27.56
CA ALA A 260 22.67 7.40 27.71
C ALA A 260 22.10 7.80 29.07
N GLN A 261 22.89 7.70 30.15
CA GLN A 261 22.51 8.17 31.48
C GLN A 261 22.25 9.69 31.55
N LYS A 262 22.83 10.46 30.63
CA LYS A 262 22.63 11.90 30.49
C LYS A 262 21.55 12.25 29.47
N GLY A 263 20.88 11.25 28.90
CA GLY A 263 19.84 11.45 27.87
C GLY A 263 20.37 11.70 26.47
N LEU A 264 21.68 11.58 26.23
CA LEU A 264 22.29 11.72 24.90
C LEU A 264 22.40 10.36 24.23
N LEU A 265 21.71 10.19 23.10
CA LEU A 265 21.63 8.93 22.37
C LEU A 265 22.55 8.88 21.14
N CYS A 266 22.67 7.69 20.55
CA CYS A 266 23.44 7.42 19.34
C CYS A 266 24.91 7.85 19.41
N THR A 267 25.55 7.69 20.56
CA THR A 267 26.98 7.97 20.74
C THR A 267 27.89 6.75 20.61
N GLY A 268 27.30 5.56 20.39
CA GLY A 268 28.04 4.31 20.19
C GLY A 268 28.51 4.10 18.75
N ASP A 269 28.63 2.84 18.34
CA ASP A 269 28.93 2.44 16.96
C ASP A 269 27.84 2.98 16.00
N PRO A 270 28.21 3.82 15.01
CA PRO A 270 27.29 4.40 14.04
C PRO A 270 26.68 3.37 13.07
N THR A 271 27.30 2.20 12.92
CA THR A 271 26.88 1.16 11.97
C THR A 271 25.50 0.61 12.28
N ALA A 272 25.17 0.47 13.57
CA ALA A 272 23.91 -0.11 14.01
C ALA A 272 22.69 0.74 13.63
N GLY A 273 22.85 2.08 13.69
CA GLY A 273 21.80 3.05 13.37
C GLY A 273 21.77 3.48 11.91
N THR A 274 22.67 2.99 11.07
CA THR A 274 22.73 3.34 9.63
C THR A 274 22.38 2.13 8.78
N ILE A 275 21.93 2.36 7.55
CA ILE A 275 21.59 1.30 6.61
C ILE A 275 22.57 1.32 5.42
N PRO A 276 23.02 0.16 4.92
CA PRO A 276 23.88 0.12 3.74
C PRO A 276 23.14 0.60 2.48
N VAL A 277 23.84 1.27 1.56
CA VAL A 277 23.28 1.70 0.27
C VAL A 277 22.78 0.49 -0.54
N GLU A 278 23.45 -0.66 -0.45
CA GLU A 278 23.04 -1.89 -1.13
C GLU A 278 21.72 -2.49 -0.62
N ASN A 279 21.24 -2.06 0.55
CA ASN A 279 19.94 -2.47 1.06
C ASN A 279 18.79 -1.66 0.43
N VAL A 280 19.08 -0.57 -0.27
CA VAL A 280 18.08 0.28 -0.92
C VAL A 280 17.47 -0.46 -2.11
N ILE A 281 16.15 -0.62 -2.08
CA ILE A 281 15.38 -1.26 -3.16
C ILE A 281 15.07 -0.25 -4.25
N GLY A 282 14.75 1.00 -3.88
CA GLY A 282 14.46 2.06 -4.83
C GLY A 282 13.85 3.30 -4.17
N LYS A 283 13.57 4.30 -4.99
CA LYS A 283 13.00 5.59 -4.60
C LYS A 283 11.47 5.55 -4.69
N ALA A 284 10.77 5.90 -3.62
CA ALA A 284 9.34 6.10 -3.64
C ALA A 284 9.03 7.37 -4.43
N GLN A 285 8.40 7.25 -5.60
CA GLN A 285 8.18 8.39 -6.50
C GLN A 285 6.71 8.73 -6.72
N PHE A 286 5.80 7.78 -6.59
CA PHE A 286 4.40 8.00 -6.95
C PHE A 286 3.44 7.24 -6.04
N ILE A 287 2.34 7.87 -5.65
CA ILE A 287 1.23 7.22 -4.94
C ILE A 287 0.19 6.76 -5.97
N ALA A 288 0.04 5.46 -6.15
CA ALA A 288 -0.87 4.83 -7.09
C ALA A 288 -2.25 4.48 -6.50
N TRP A 289 -2.41 4.53 -5.18
CA TRP A 289 -3.71 4.37 -4.52
C TRP A 289 -3.68 5.02 -3.13
N PRO A 290 -4.79 5.62 -2.65
CA PRO A 290 -6.11 5.77 -3.29
C PRO A 290 -6.13 6.80 -4.44
N PRO A 291 -7.13 6.77 -5.35
CA PRO A 291 -7.19 7.68 -6.50
C PRO A 291 -7.21 9.17 -6.11
N GLY A 292 -7.81 9.51 -4.96
CA GLY A 292 -7.82 10.88 -4.44
C GLY A 292 -6.45 11.39 -3.97
N ARG A 293 -5.43 10.53 -3.93
CA ARG A 293 -4.06 10.86 -3.54
C ARG A 293 -3.03 10.57 -4.63
N TRP A 294 -3.47 10.39 -5.88
CA TRP A 294 -2.55 10.27 -6.99
C TRP A 294 -1.65 11.50 -7.10
N GLY A 295 -0.35 11.25 -7.12
CA GLY A 295 0.64 12.32 -7.12
C GLY A 295 2.04 11.80 -6.87
N GLY A 296 3.01 12.68 -7.11
CA GLY A 296 4.41 12.42 -6.82
C GLY A 296 4.69 12.44 -5.31
N VAL A 297 5.64 11.61 -4.87
CA VAL A 297 6.21 11.69 -3.52
C VAL A 297 7.33 12.72 -3.54
N LEU A 298 7.16 13.81 -2.79
CA LEU A 298 8.11 14.92 -2.80
C LEU A 298 9.44 14.54 -2.13
N SER A 299 10.53 14.73 -2.87
CA SER A 299 11.90 14.63 -2.38
C SER A 299 12.47 16.05 -2.24
N VAL A 300 12.34 16.62 -1.05
CA VAL A 300 12.91 17.94 -0.73
C VAL A 300 14.21 17.71 0.03
N ASN A 301 15.33 18.24 -0.49
CA ASN A 301 16.62 18.12 0.18
C ASN A 301 16.64 19.03 1.43
N PRO A 302 16.68 18.47 2.65
CA PRO A 302 16.60 19.27 3.86
C PRO A 302 17.89 20.01 4.20
N GLN A 303 18.99 19.73 3.50
CA GLN A 303 20.31 20.33 3.70
C GLN A 303 20.52 21.59 2.81
N SER A 304 19.53 21.94 1.97
CA SER A 304 19.59 23.07 1.03
C SER A 304 19.27 24.44 1.62
#